data_AF-A0A7S3GKV9-F1
#
_entry.id   AF-A0A7S3GKV9-F1
#
_cell.length_a   1.000
_cell.length_b   1.000
_cell.length_c   1.000
_cell.angle_alpha   90.00
_cell.angle_beta   90.00
_cell.angle_gamma   90.00
#
_symmetry.space_group_name_H-M   'P 1'
#
loop_
_entity.id
_entity.type
_entity.pdbx_description
1 polymer ?
#
loop_
_entity_poly.entity_id
_entity_poly.type
_entity_poly.pdbx_seq_one_letter_code
_entity_poly.pdbx_strand_id
1 'polypeptide(L)'
;TLSLSSSLFWPPPHTMARIFHTARRLARSPLFAFAAGGVAATAALGFLSNRPELLSSNMLLLDSPRDVAVRPPSSVQKVLEFGAPSFDELKMREGYVAAFDKRTRNPLWAAEYLTEADLKTKLASREDSKFKEDDSVPPLFRAKLADYAGSGFDRGHLVPATDMRKSQSAMDETFLLTNISPQVGKGFNRDYWGEH
;
A
#
# COMPACT_ATOMS: atom_id res chain seq x y z
N THR A 1 19.42 10.13 3.28
CA THR A 1 19.83 9.08 2.33
C THR A 1 18.60 8.53 1.64
N LEU A 2 18.62 8.41 0.32
CA LEU A 2 17.59 7.70 -0.44
C LEU A 2 17.93 6.21 -0.47
N SER A 3 16.99 5.35 -0.09
CA SER A 3 17.06 3.90 -0.23
C SER A 3 16.05 3.45 -1.29
N LEU A 4 16.45 2.51 -2.16
CA LEU A 4 15.64 1.97 -3.26
C LEU A 4 15.77 0.44 -3.30
N SER A 5 14.64 -0.25 -3.22
CA SER A 5 14.50 -1.71 -3.26
C SER A 5 13.67 -2.13 -4.46
N SER A 6 13.95 -3.31 -5.06
CA SER A 6 13.17 -3.87 -6.18
C SER A 6 12.86 -5.35 -5.99
N SER A 7 11.71 -5.81 -6.51
CA SER A 7 11.30 -7.23 -6.47
C SER A 7 11.61 -8.03 -7.74
N LEU A 8 12.35 -7.48 -8.71
CA LEU A 8 12.67 -8.13 -9.99
C LEU A 8 13.32 -9.52 -9.84
N PHE A 9 13.75 -9.89 -8.64
CA PHE A 9 14.38 -11.17 -8.30
C PHE A 9 13.45 -12.19 -7.61
N TRP A 10 12.16 -11.87 -7.38
CA TRP A 10 11.25 -12.72 -6.58
C TRP A 10 10.14 -13.39 -7.39
N PRO A 11 9.77 -14.65 -7.09
CA PRO A 11 8.67 -15.31 -7.79
C PRO A 11 7.31 -14.67 -7.45
N PRO A 12 6.31 -14.72 -8.35
CA PRO A 12 4.98 -14.21 -8.08
C PRO A 12 4.28 -15.03 -6.97
N PRO A 13 3.49 -14.43 -6.05
CA PRO A 13 2.80 -15.14 -4.97
C PRO A 13 1.85 -16.22 -5.50
N HIS A 14 1.21 -16.01 -6.65
CA HIS A 14 0.31 -17.01 -7.26
C HIS A 14 1.06 -18.23 -7.84
N THR A 15 2.35 -18.12 -8.11
CA THR A 15 3.20 -19.25 -8.53
C THR A 15 3.69 -20.06 -7.33
N MET A 16 3.72 -19.47 -6.13
CA MET A 16 4.20 -20.11 -4.90
C MET A 16 3.29 -21.25 -4.43
N ALA A 17 1.98 -21.18 -4.71
CA ALA A 17 1.04 -22.25 -4.40
C ALA A 17 1.21 -23.51 -5.28
N ARG A 18 2.10 -23.50 -6.28
CA ARG A 18 2.28 -24.60 -7.25
C ARG A 18 3.54 -25.44 -7.09
N ILE A 19 4.36 -25.20 -6.08
CA ILE A 19 5.54 -26.03 -5.81
C ILE A 19 5.19 -27.10 -4.75
N PHE A 20 4.44 -28.12 -5.18
CA PHE A 20 4.57 -29.57 -4.89
C PHE A 20 3.24 -30.35 -5.10
N HIS A 21 3.35 -31.43 -5.89
CA HIS A 21 2.48 -32.60 -6.14
C HIS A 21 1.19 -32.48 -6.98
N THR A 22 1.30 -33.04 -8.19
CA THR A 22 0.28 -33.70 -9.00
C THR A 22 -0.69 -34.57 -8.17
N ALA A 23 -1.97 -34.53 -8.57
CA ALA A 23 -3.09 -35.46 -8.27
C ALA A 23 -4.15 -35.00 -7.24
N ARG A 24 -5.23 -34.36 -7.72
CA ARG A 24 -6.54 -35.03 -7.94
C ARG A 24 -7.55 -34.07 -8.58
N ARG A 25 -8.38 -34.68 -9.43
CA ARG A 25 -9.35 -34.10 -10.37
C ARG A 25 -10.72 -33.86 -9.69
N LEU A 26 -11.39 -32.79 -10.14
CA LEU A 26 -12.84 -32.65 -10.41
C LEU A 26 -13.87 -32.69 -9.26
N ALA A 27 -14.61 -31.59 -9.11
CA ALA A 27 -16.08 -31.52 -9.27
C ALA A 27 -16.49 -30.03 -9.40
N ARG A 28 -16.88 -29.56 -10.59
CA ARG A 28 -18.27 -29.41 -11.10
C ARG A 28 -19.07 -28.29 -10.40
N SER A 29 -19.21 -27.17 -11.11
CA SER A 29 -20.27 -26.15 -11.00
C SER A 29 -21.62 -26.71 -11.52
N PRO A 30 -22.81 -26.13 -11.23
CA PRO A 30 -23.27 -24.89 -11.88
C PRO A 30 -24.25 -23.96 -11.11
N LEU A 31 -24.30 -22.70 -11.58
CA LEU A 31 -25.46 -21.80 -11.84
C LEU A 31 -26.53 -21.55 -10.76
N PHE A 32 -26.81 -20.26 -10.50
CA PHE A 32 -28.16 -19.67 -10.58
C PHE A 32 -28.08 -18.17 -10.96
N ALA A 33 -29.13 -17.72 -11.65
CA ALA A 33 -29.25 -16.48 -12.41
C ALA A 33 -30.44 -15.61 -11.93
N PHE A 34 -30.51 -14.38 -12.47
CA PHE A 34 -31.62 -13.38 -12.44
C PHE A 34 -31.87 -12.68 -11.09
N ALA A 35 -32.33 -11.42 -10.99
CA ALA A 35 -33.26 -10.67 -11.86
C ALA A 35 -33.10 -9.12 -11.76
N ALA A 36 -33.85 -8.45 -12.64
CA ALA A 36 -33.91 -7.02 -12.93
C ALA A 36 -35.05 -6.25 -12.20
N GLY A 37 -35.02 -4.91 -12.27
CA GLY A 37 -36.10 -3.93 -11.99
C GLY A 37 -35.48 -2.55 -11.69
N GLY A 38 -35.76 -1.39 -12.33
CA GLY A 38 -37.01 -0.81 -12.86
C GLY A 38 -37.86 -0.28 -11.69
N VAL A 39 -38.28 0.98 -11.50
CA VAL A 39 -38.69 2.10 -12.38
C VAL A 39 -38.73 3.45 -11.60
N ALA A 40 -38.41 4.53 -12.34
CA ALA A 40 -38.77 5.97 -12.36
C ALA A 40 -39.59 6.77 -11.31
N ALA A 41 -39.22 8.08 -11.27
CA ALA A 41 -40.02 9.33 -11.17
C ALA A 41 -40.72 9.67 -9.82
N THR A 42 -40.86 10.92 -9.33
CA THR A 42 -41.08 12.23 -9.98
C THR A 42 -40.86 13.37 -8.97
N ALA A 43 -40.67 14.59 -9.48
CA ALA A 43 -40.39 15.84 -8.76
C ALA A 43 -41.55 16.44 -7.94
N ALA A 44 -41.21 17.23 -6.91
CA ALA A 44 -42.09 18.28 -6.36
C ALA A 44 -41.26 19.52 -5.94
N LEU A 45 -41.61 20.65 -6.57
CA LEU A 45 -41.07 22.00 -6.39
C LEU A 45 -41.72 22.72 -5.19
N GLY A 46 -40.90 23.47 -4.42
CA GLY A 46 -41.25 24.72 -3.70
C GLY A 46 -42.12 24.58 -2.44
N PHE A 47 -41.99 25.37 -1.37
CA PHE A 47 -41.20 26.57 -1.07
C PHE A 47 -41.14 26.74 0.48
N LEU A 48 -39.95 27.16 0.95
CA LEU A 48 -39.58 27.90 2.17
C LEU A 48 -40.36 27.81 3.50
N SER A 49 -39.64 27.46 4.57
CA SER A 49 -39.48 28.35 5.74
C SER A 49 -38.23 28.00 6.56
N ASN A 50 -37.31 28.97 6.66
CA ASN A 50 -36.29 29.20 7.69
C ASN A 50 -35.33 28.07 8.12
N ARG A 51 -34.18 27.97 7.42
CA ARG A 51 -32.88 27.60 8.02
C ARG A 51 -31.74 28.30 7.24
N PRO A 52 -31.10 29.35 7.76
CA PRO A 52 -29.88 29.90 7.17
C PRO A 52 -28.68 29.22 7.81
N GLU A 53 -28.14 28.19 7.18
CA GLU A 53 -26.79 27.69 7.42
C GLU A 53 -26.49 26.72 6.27
N LEU A 54 -25.28 26.76 5.74
CA LEU A 54 -24.75 25.93 4.63
C LEU A 54 -25.10 26.41 3.22
N LEU A 55 -24.41 27.46 2.77
CA LEU A 55 -23.88 27.59 1.40
C LEU A 55 -23.00 28.84 1.34
N SER A 56 -21.74 28.72 1.78
CA SER A 56 -20.68 29.69 1.45
C SER A 56 -19.33 29.02 1.62
N SER A 57 -19.05 28.04 0.77
CA SER A 57 -17.72 27.45 0.67
C SER A 57 -17.32 27.40 -0.79
N ASN A 58 -16.96 28.58 -1.31
CA ASN A 58 -15.91 28.83 -2.29
C ASN A 58 -16.26 30.05 -3.14
N MET A 59 -15.89 31.25 -2.67
CA MET A 59 -15.51 32.29 -3.61
C MET A 59 -14.49 33.25 -2.97
N LEU A 60 -13.23 33.01 -3.33
CA LEU A 60 -12.17 34.01 -3.56
C LEU A 60 -11.88 35.02 -2.44
N LEU A 61 -10.91 34.66 -1.59
CA LEU A 61 -9.93 35.63 -1.10
C LEU A 61 -8.54 35.16 -1.55
N LEU A 62 -8.07 35.75 -2.64
CA LEU A 62 -6.64 35.89 -2.91
C LEU A 62 -6.11 36.87 -1.86
N ASP A 63 -5.41 36.37 -0.84
CA ASP A 63 -4.79 37.22 0.16
C ASP A 63 -3.28 36.92 0.28
N SER A 64 -2.52 37.98 0.03
CA SER A 64 -1.12 38.34 0.33
C SER A 64 0.02 37.28 0.36
N PRO A 65 1.16 37.52 -0.35
CA PRO A 65 2.30 36.61 -0.38
C PRO A 65 3.36 36.99 0.67
N ARG A 66 3.11 36.79 1.97
CA ARG A 66 4.17 36.77 3.01
C ARG A 66 3.80 35.77 4.11
N ASP A 67 4.74 34.88 4.41
CA ASP A 67 4.72 33.84 5.44
C ASP A 67 3.91 32.55 5.18
N VAL A 68 4.15 31.91 4.02
CA VAL A 68 4.07 30.44 4.00
C VAL A 68 5.31 29.93 4.73
N ALA A 69 5.17 29.56 6.01
CA ALA A 69 6.18 28.75 6.67
C ALA A 69 6.42 27.52 5.79
N VAL A 70 7.58 27.47 5.12
CA VAL A 70 7.96 26.37 4.24
C VAL A 70 8.04 25.13 5.13
N ARG A 71 6.97 24.33 5.14
CA ARG A 71 6.98 23.05 5.81
C ARG A 71 8.12 22.24 5.19
N PRO A 72 8.98 21.60 6.00
CA PRO A 72 10.01 20.74 5.44
C PRO A 72 9.34 19.71 4.54
N PRO A 73 9.94 19.40 3.36
CA PRO A 73 9.32 18.48 2.43
C PRO A 73 9.12 17.12 3.09
N SER A 74 7.97 16.50 2.83
CA SER A 74 7.65 15.18 3.38
C SER A 74 8.66 14.14 2.88
N SER A 75 8.78 13.01 3.59
CA SER A 75 9.65 11.89 3.17
C SER A 75 9.36 11.49 1.71
N VAL A 76 8.08 11.46 1.32
CA VAL A 76 7.61 11.19 -0.04
C VAL A 76 8.10 12.22 -1.06
N GLN A 77 8.02 13.51 -0.75
CA GLN A 77 8.51 14.55 -1.66
C GLN A 77 10.02 14.42 -1.89
N LYS A 78 10.78 14.12 -0.83
CA LYS A 78 12.22 13.87 -0.94
C LYS A 78 12.56 12.60 -1.71
N VAL A 79 11.72 11.56 -1.63
CA VAL A 79 11.89 10.35 -2.46
C VAL A 79 11.73 10.71 -3.94
N LEU A 80 10.71 11.49 -4.29
CA LEU A 80 10.40 11.81 -5.68
C LEU A 80 11.30 12.90 -6.29
N GLU A 81 12.05 13.65 -5.47
CA GLU A 81 13.03 14.65 -5.91
C GLU A 81 14.11 14.04 -6.82
N PHE A 82 14.47 12.78 -6.60
CA PHE A 82 15.46 12.06 -7.40
C PHE A 82 14.85 11.36 -8.63
N GLY A 83 13.55 11.53 -8.87
CA GLY A 83 12.79 10.80 -9.89
C GLY A 83 12.32 9.42 -9.43
N ALA A 84 11.27 8.92 -10.07
CA ALA A 84 10.74 7.58 -9.82
C ALA A 84 11.21 6.62 -10.93
N PRO A 85 11.62 5.38 -10.61
CA PRO A 85 11.97 4.38 -11.62
C PRO A 85 10.83 4.09 -12.62
N SER A 86 9.58 4.16 -12.16
CA SER A 86 8.36 4.13 -12.97
C SER A 86 7.23 4.85 -12.24
N PHE A 87 6.13 5.18 -12.91
CA PHE A 87 4.98 5.85 -12.30
C PHE A 87 3.71 4.98 -12.27
N ASP A 88 3.85 3.71 -12.64
CA ASP A 88 2.73 2.77 -12.70
C ASP A 88 2.30 2.32 -11.29
N GLU A 89 1.01 2.44 -10.98
CA GLU A 89 0.40 1.93 -9.75
C GLU A 89 1.12 2.38 -8.47
N LEU A 90 1.44 3.67 -8.38
CA LEU A 90 2.11 4.23 -7.19
C LEU A 90 1.26 4.12 -5.93
N LYS A 91 1.93 3.72 -4.86
CA LYS A 91 1.47 3.64 -3.48
C LYS A 91 2.27 4.65 -2.67
N MET A 92 1.67 5.83 -2.49
CA MET A 92 2.20 6.86 -1.61
C MET A 92 1.82 6.50 -0.18
N ARG A 93 2.82 6.35 0.69
CA ARG A 93 2.69 6.07 2.12
C ARG A 93 3.27 7.23 2.91
N GLU A 94 3.04 7.27 4.21
CA GLU A 94 3.55 8.32 5.09
C GLU A 94 5.09 8.38 5.05
N GLY A 95 5.72 7.21 5.06
CA GLY A 95 7.18 7.07 5.14
C GLY A 95 7.90 6.78 3.82
N TYR A 96 7.22 6.19 2.84
CA TYR A 96 7.85 5.65 1.63
C TYR A 96 6.93 5.73 0.41
N VAL A 97 7.49 5.43 -0.77
CA VAL A 97 6.74 5.29 -2.03
C VAL A 97 7.03 3.91 -2.60
N ALA A 98 6.02 3.24 -3.14
CA ALA A 98 6.21 2.00 -3.89
C ALA A 98 5.43 2.01 -5.20
N ALA A 99 5.92 1.31 -6.23
CA ALA A 99 5.13 0.96 -7.41
C ALA A 99 4.73 -0.51 -7.34
N PHE A 100 3.49 -0.85 -7.72
CA PHE A 100 2.94 -2.20 -7.56
C PHE A 100 2.62 -2.88 -8.89
N ASP A 101 3.17 -4.08 -9.12
CA ASP A 101 2.83 -4.89 -10.30
C ASP A 101 1.59 -5.74 -10.01
N LYS A 102 0.45 -5.33 -10.57
CA LYS A 102 -0.83 -6.08 -10.47
C LYS A 102 -0.78 -7.48 -11.07
N ARG A 103 0.08 -7.74 -12.06
CA ARG A 103 0.20 -9.05 -12.72
C ARG A 103 0.92 -10.05 -11.82
N THR A 104 2.01 -9.61 -11.18
CA THR A 104 2.75 -10.47 -10.25
C THR A 104 2.24 -10.38 -8.83
N ARG A 105 1.49 -9.34 -8.46
CA ARG A 105 1.05 -9.02 -7.09
C ARG A 105 2.21 -8.73 -6.12
N ASN A 106 3.31 -8.21 -6.64
CA ASN A 106 4.49 -7.78 -5.88
C ASN A 106 4.78 -6.29 -6.14
N PRO A 107 5.44 -5.57 -5.21
CA PRO A 107 5.96 -4.23 -5.50
C PRO A 107 7.06 -4.29 -6.55
N LEU A 108 6.97 -3.55 -7.66
CA LEU A 108 8.07 -3.42 -8.63
C LEU A 108 9.32 -2.84 -7.99
N TRP A 109 9.13 -1.73 -7.27
CA TRP A 109 10.15 -1.05 -6.51
C TRP A 109 9.50 -0.33 -5.32
N ALA A 110 10.30 -0.05 -4.30
CA ALA A 110 9.93 0.80 -3.18
C ALA A 110 11.12 1.67 -2.78
N ALA A 111 10.86 2.90 -2.39
CA ALA A 111 11.87 3.87 -2.04
C ALA A 111 11.48 4.69 -0.81
N GLU A 112 12.47 4.99 0.02
CA GLU A 112 12.32 5.74 1.26
C GLU A 112 13.46 6.75 1.42
N TYR A 113 13.16 7.84 2.12
CA TYR A 113 14.15 8.85 2.45
C TYR A 113 14.41 8.85 3.96
N LEU A 114 15.64 8.51 4.34
CA LEU A 114 16.07 8.35 5.71
C LEU A 114 16.93 9.52 6.16
N THR A 115 16.69 9.98 7.38
CA THR A 115 17.59 10.89 8.10
C THR A 115 18.17 10.20 9.32
N GLU A 116 19.32 10.67 9.82
CA GLU A 116 19.88 10.15 11.07
C GLU A 116 18.92 10.28 12.26
N ALA A 117 18.09 11.34 12.26
CA ALA A 117 17.08 11.54 13.29
C ALA A 117 16.02 10.44 13.24
N ASP A 118 15.56 10.06 12.04
CA ASP A 118 14.58 8.98 11.86
C ASP A 118 15.11 7.66 12.43
N LEU A 119 16.37 7.32 12.16
CA LEU A 119 17.00 6.07 12.61
C LEU A 119 17.23 6.00 14.13
N LYS A 120 17.38 7.14 14.79
CA LYS A 120 17.55 7.24 16.26
C LYS A 120 16.20 7.25 17.00
N THR A 121 15.10 7.45 16.29
CA THR A 121 13.76 7.58 16.88
C THR A 121 13.19 6.21 17.26
N LYS A 122 12.45 6.18 18.37
CA LYS A 122 11.81 4.96 18.91
C LYS A 122 10.36 5.25 19.34
N LEU A 123 9.57 5.82 18.42
CA LEU A 123 8.17 6.21 18.67
C LEU A 123 7.17 5.13 18.24
N ALA A 124 7.61 4.12 17.49
CA ALA A 124 6.78 3.01 17.02
C ALA A 124 7.34 1.66 17.47
N SER A 125 6.44 0.71 17.68
CA SER A 125 6.70 -0.68 18.07
C SER A 125 6.24 -1.60 16.95
N ARG A 126 7.15 -2.49 16.52
CA ARG A 126 6.89 -3.45 15.43
C ARG A 126 5.84 -4.49 15.85
N GLU A 127 5.77 -4.74 17.14
CA GLU A 127 4.86 -5.68 17.80
C GLU A 127 3.40 -5.25 17.64
N ASP A 128 3.15 -3.95 17.47
CA ASP A 128 1.81 -3.39 17.24
C ASP A 128 1.38 -3.49 15.77
N SER A 129 2.31 -3.77 14.85
CA SER A 129 2.04 -3.87 13.43
C SER A 129 1.71 -5.30 12.98
N LYS A 130 0.75 -5.44 12.06
CA LYS A 130 0.31 -6.73 11.52
C LYS A 130 0.24 -6.70 10.01
N PHE A 131 0.68 -7.80 9.39
CA PHE A 131 0.54 -7.98 7.95
C PHE A 131 -0.93 -7.90 7.53
N LYS A 132 -1.23 -7.05 6.56
CA LYS A 132 -2.58 -6.82 6.06
C LYS A 132 -2.61 -6.66 4.54
N GLU A 133 -3.68 -7.14 3.93
CA GLU A 133 -3.95 -6.88 2.52
C GLU A 133 -4.21 -5.38 2.31
N ASP A 134 -3.93 -4.87 1.10
CA ASP A 134 -4.17 -3.46 0.78
C ASP A 134 -5.48 -3.28 0.02
N ASP A 135 -6.45 -2.64 0.67
CA ASP A 135 -7.76 -2.38 0.09
C ASP A 135 -7.75 -1.38 -1.07
N SER A 136 -6.68 -0.58 -1.23
CA SER A 136 -6.49 0.28 -2.40
C SER A 136 -6.22 -0.49 -3.70
N VAL A 137 -5.93 -1.80 -3.60
CA VAL A 137 -5.75 -2.68 -4.76
C VAL A 137 -7.06 -3.45 -4.99
N PRO A 138 -7.62 -3.43 -6.22
CA PRO A 138 -8.82 -4.20 -6.54
C PRO A 138 -8.63 -5.70 -6.21
N PRO A 139 -9.64 -6.39 -5.66
CA PRO A 139 -9.50 -7.76 -5.15
C PRO A 139 -8.90 -8.78 -6.13
N LEU A 140 -9.09 -8.59 -7.44
CA LEU A 140 -8.54 -9.47 -8.48
C LEU A 140 -7.00 -9.44 -8.54
N PHE A 141 -6.39 -8.29 -8.23
CA PHE A 141 -4.96 -8.04 -8.30
C PHE A 141 -4.29 -7.95 -6.92
N ARG A 142 -5.08 -8.08 -5.85
CA ARG A 142 -4.60 -7.95 -4.48
C ARG A 142 -3.82 -9.19 -4.05
N ALA A 143 -2.64 -8.99 -3.50
CA ALA A 143 -1.91 -10.03 -2.78
C ALA A 143 -2.69 -10.39 -1.50
N LYS A 144 -2.78 -11.69 -1.19
CA LYS A 144 -3.51 -12.18 -0.02
C LYS A 144 -2.59 -12.82 0.98
N LEU A 145 -2.95 -12.77 2.26
CA LEU A 145 -2.19 -13.47 3.31
C LEU A 145 -2.13 -14.99 3.05
N ALA A 146 -3.20 -15.54 2.47
CA ALA A 146 -3.28 -16.93 2.08
C ALA A 146 -2.27 -17.33 0.99
N ASP A 147 -1.78 -16.39 0.16
CA ASP A 147 -0.78 -16.68 -0.88
C ASP A 147 0.59 -17.04 -0.27
N TYR A 148 0.87 -16.56 0.95
CA TYR A 148 2.11 -16.83 1.68
C TYR A 148 2.00 -18.01 2.65
N ALA A 149 0.81 -18.26 3.18
CA ALA A 149 0.58 -19.32 4.15
C ALA A 149 0.90 -20.70 3.55
N GLY A 150 1.84 -21.43 4.17
CA GLY A 150 2.25 -22.76 3.70
C GLY A 150 3.07 -22.78 2.40
N SER A 151 3.47 -21.62 1.87
CA SER A 151 4.23 -21.51 0.62
C SER A 151 5.70 -21.92 0.72
N GLY A 152 6.25 -21.96 1.94
CA GLY A 152 7.69 -22.08 2.18
C GLY A 152 8.47 -20.76 2.10
N PHE A 153 7.79 -19.65 1.77
CA PHE A 153 8.38 -18.31 1.69
C PHE A 153 7.88 -17.40 2.81
N ASP A 154 8.75 -16.47 3.21
CA ASP A 154 8.40 -15.40 4.13
C ASP A 154 7.72 -14.24 3.41
N ARG A 155 7.00 -13.45 4.21
CA ARG A 155 6.52 -12.11 3.83
C ARG A 155 7.67 -11.12 4.01
N GLY A 156 8.55 -11.05 3.01
CA GLY A 156 9.72 -10.19 3.03
C GLY A 156 9.39 -8.75 2.66
N HIS A 157 9.83 -7.80 3.47
CA HIS A 157 9.63 -6.37 3.24
C HIS A 157 10.61 -5.85 2.17
N LEU A 158 10.15 -4.91 1.34
CA LEU A 158 11.06 -4.08 0.52
C LEU A 158 11.53 -2.85 1.30
N VAL A 159 10.60 -2.15 1.94
CA VAL A 159 10.88 -1.10 2.93
C VAL A 159 10.77 -1.69 4.34
N PRO A 160 11.87 -1.77 5.11
CA PRO A 160 11.88 -2.33 6.45
C PRO A 160 11.01 -1.55 7.44
N ALA A 161 10.37 -2.25 8.37
CA ALA A 161 9.61 -1.61 9.47
C ALA A 161 10.52 -0.78 10.39
N THR A 162 11.79 -1.20 10.53
CA THR A 162 12.80 -0.59 11.40
C THR A 162 13.17 0.83 10.98
N ASP A 163 12.99 1.16 9.71
CA ASP A 163 13.25 2.48 9.15
C ASP A 163 12.08 3.47 9.36
N MET A 164 10.91 2.95 9.73
CA MET A 164 9.69 3.73 9.97
C MET A 164 9.39 3.94 11.46
N ARG A 165 10.39 3.84 12.34
CA ARG A 165 10.24 3.99 13.81
C ARG A 165 9.80 5.38 14.30
N LYS A 166 9.73 6.37 13.42
CA LYS A 166 9.28 7.74 13.72
C LYS A 166 7.76 7.89 13.83
N SER A 167 6.99 6.96 13.28
CA SER A 167 5.52 7.00 13.28
C SER A 167 4.96 5.59 13.24
N GLN A 168 4.06 5.27 14.18
CA GLN A 168 3.39 3.96 14.20
C GLN A 168 2.57 3.73 12.93
N SER A 169 1.92 4.78 12.41
CA SER A 169 1.19 4.74 11.15
C SER A 169 2.10 4.40 9.97
N ALA A 170 3.26 5.08 9.85
CA ALA A 170 4.23 4.78 8.81
C ALA A 170 4.79 3.35 8.91
N MET A 171 5.01 2.85 10.13
CA MET A 171 5.42 1.46 10.37
C MET A 171 4.32 0.47 9.98
N ASP A 172 3.08 0.71 10.37
CA ASP A 172 1.95 -0.16 10.03
C ASP A 172 1.74 -0.26 8.50
N GLU A 173 2.06 0.81 7.78
CA GLU A 173 2.03 0.82 6.31
C GLU A 173 3.13 -0.04 5.68
N THR A 174 4.25 -0.32 6.35
CA THR A 174 5.27 -1.26 5.82
C THR A 174 4.75 -2.70 5.80
N PHE A 175 3.75 -3.02 6.63
CA PHE A 175 3.13 -4.34 6.72
C PHE A 175 1.99 -4.56 5.70
N LEU A 176 1.69 -3.57 4.86
CA LEU A 176 0.78 -3.75 3.72
C LEU A 176 1.40 -4.69 2.69
N LEU A 177 0.62 -5.65 2.17
CA LEU A 177 1.14 -6.62 1.19
C LEU A 177 1.61 -5.99 -0.13
N THR A 178 1.29 -4.72 -0.40
CA THR A 178 1.90 -3.96 -1.51
C THR A 178 3.38 -3.63 -1.29
N ASN A 179 3.94 -3.81 -0.09
CA ASN A 179 5.37 -3.68 0.22
C ASN A 179 6.05 -5.04 0.41
N ILE A 180 5.32 -6.14 0.19
CA ILE A 180 5.79 -7.49 0.52
C ILE A 180 6.07 -8.26 -0.76
N SER A 181 7.22 -8.94 -0.80
CA SER A 181 7.53 -9.96 -1.80
C SER A 181 7.81 -11.29 -1.10
N PRO A 182 7.52 -12.42 -1.75
CA PRO A 182 7.93 -13.72 -1.23
C PRO A 182 9.45 -13.81 -1.19
N GLN A 183 10.01 -14.09 -0.02
CA GLN A 183 11.45 -14.20 0.17
C GLN A 183 11.82 -15.53 0.83
N VAL A 184 13.01 -16.05 0.49
CA VAL A 184 13.57 -17.20 1.21
C VAL A 184 13.73 -16.81 2.68
N GLY A 185 13.27 -17.66 3.60
CA GLY A 185 13.31 -17.35 5.03
C GLY A 185 14.72 -17.44 5.62
N LYS A 186 15.13 -18.64 6.02
CA LYS A 186 16.47 -18.91 6.56
C LYS A 186 17.54 -18.71 5.49
N GLY A 187 18.63 -18.06 5.86
CA GLY A 187 19.75 -17.68 5.01
C GLY A 187 19.52 -16.40 4.21
N PHE A 188 18.34 -15.80 4.29
CA PHE A 188 18.01 -14.59 3.53
C PHE A 188 17.14 -13.60 4.31
N ASN A 189 15.80 -13.65 4.24
CA ASN A 189 14.91 -12.65 4.87
C ASN A 189 15.10 -12.51 6.39
N ARG A 190 15.43 -13.61 7.06
CA ARG A 190 15.61 -13.63 8.53
C ARG A 190 17.05 -13.38 8.97
N ASP A 191 17.99 -13.39 8.02
CA ASP A 191 19.44 -13.28 8.25
C ASP A 191 19.95 -12.11 7.40
N TYR A 192 20.71 -12.37 6.33
CA TYR A 192 21.39 -11.35 5.51
C TYR A 192 20.54 -10.13 5.12
N TRP A 193 19.28 -10.33 4.72
CA TRP A 193 18.38 -9.23 4.35
C TRP A 193 17.75 -8.55 5.57
N GLY A 194 17.50 -9.28 6.66
CA GLY A 194 16.82 -8.78 7.86
C GLY A 194 17.75 -8.16 8.92
N GLU A 195 19.06 -8.26 8.75
CA GLU A 195 20.08 -7.71 9.67
C GLU A 195 20.27 -6.18 9.57
N HIS A 196 19.52 -5.50 8.69
CA HIS A 196 19.58 -4.05 8.43
C HIS A 196 18.32 -3.37 9.01
#